data_AF-A0A516NLE5-F1
#
_entry.id   AF-A0A516NLE5-F1
#
_cell.length_a   1.000
_cell.length_b   1.000
_cell.length_c   1.000
_cell.angle_alpha   90.00
_cell.angle_beta   90.00
_cell.angle_gamma   90.00
#
_symmetry.space_group_name_H-M   'P 1'
#
loop_
_entity.id
_entity.type
_entity.pdbx_description
1 polymer ?
#
loop_
_entity_poly.entity_id
_entity_poly.type
_entity_poly.pdbx_seq_one_letter_code
_entity_poly.pdbx_strand_id
1 'polypeptide(L)'
;MFISSALIDLCKGIRDRVLKLREAGEAFSDTSRQIGGDGPHDAVDAIVHEDREIGPMVAATVKADHEPSTASPGPSDDSESALGYSIPGNITRGRDLIDDLDYRALDGAGYGTNHGGRALGEVNRRQRFDGPPTLVSREELDQIVAAGGVELFRGVSDPRFVAEFKSGSYFPGTGQYGEGTYATPDVGMALRYADHRSETLLRMALKPDAKVVDYLDLYHEQQAELRSISEKMEELRRGERPHDASEREEELESRYWQVYDRGKFAAIKGYDAFSVGGTEEAGVRQEWIILNRTALAVER
;
A
#
# COMPACT_ATOMS: atom_id res chain seq x y z
N MET A 1 -6.24 -47.28 -3.11
CA MET A 1 -6.11 -45.82 -3.16
C MET A 1 -4.71 -45.49 -2.62
N PHE A 2 -3.72 -45.33 -3.49
CA PHE A 2 -2.33 -45.07 -3.09
C PHE A 2 -2.10 -43.57 -3.12
N ILE A 3 -1.82 -42.98 -1.97
CA ILE A 3 -1.37 -41.58 -1.90
C ILE A 3 0.06 -41.56 -2.45
N SER A 4 0.27 -40.80 -3.52
CA SER A 4 1.59 -40.65 -4.16
C SER A 4 2.61 -40.07 -3.18
N SER A 5 3.83 -40.62 -3.18
CA SER A 5 4.96 -40.11 -2.38
C SER A 5 5.17 -38.60 -2.53
N ALA A 6 4.88 -38.06 -3.73
CA ALA A 6 4.99 -36.63 -4.00
C ALA A 6 4.04 -35.77 -3.15
N LEU A 7 2.85 -36.28 -2.81
CA LEU A 7 1.90 -35.56 -1.95
C LEU A 7 2.38 -35.53 -0.50
N ILE A 8 3.03 -36.62 -0.04
CA ILE A 8 3.59 -36.71 1.30
C ILE A 8 4.75 -35.71 1.47
N ASP A 9 5.61 -35.60 0.46
CA ASP A 9 6.75 -34.69 0.50
C ASP A 9 6.34 -33.22 0.38
N LEU A 10 5.29 -32.92 -0.39
CA LEU A 10 4.67 -31.60 -0.41
C LEU A 10 4.07 -31.21 0.96
N CYS A 11 3.33 -32.12 1.60
CA CYS A 11 2.77 -31.87 2.93
C CYS A 11 3.85 -31.66 4.00
N LYS A 12 5.00 -32.35 3.91
CA LYS A 12 6.14 -32.13 4.79
C LYS A 12 6.77 -30.75 4.57
N GLY A 13 6.97 -30.33 3.32
CA GLY A 13 7.52 -29.01 3.00
C GLY A 13 6.64 -27.85 3.50
N ILE A 14 5.32 -27.98 3.38
CA ILE A 14 4.36 -27.00 3.90
C ILE A 14 4.42 -26.96 5.43
N ARG A 15 4.42 -28.13 6.09
CA ARG A 15 4.50 -28.22 7.55
C ARG A 15 5.78 -27.59 8.10
N ASP A 16 6.91 -27.82 7.47
CA ASP A 16 8.20 -27.28 7.91
C ASP A 16 8.28 -25.75 7.70
N ARG A 17 7.64 -25.22 6.66
CA ARG A 17 7.48 -23.77 6.46
C ARG A 17 6.58 -23.13 7.53
N VAL A 18 5.46 -23.77 7.87
CA VAL A 18 4.56 -23.28 8.94
C VAL A 18 5.24 -23.30 10.31
N LEU A 19 6.04 -24.33 10.61
CA LEU A 19 6.80 -24.39 11.86
C LEU A 19 7.84 -23.27 11.96
N LYS A 20 8.59 -22.99 10.89
CA LYS A 20 9.56 -21.88 10.85
C LYS A 20 8.90 -20.51 11.04
N LEU A 21 7.71 -20.31 10.47
CA LEU A 21 6.94 -19.07 10.65
C LEU A 21 6.46 -18.92 12.10
N ARG A 22 6.05 -20.02 12.73
CA ARG A 22 5.65 -20.02 14.15
C ARG A 22 6.83 -19.70 15.08
N GLU A 23 7.99 -20.33 14.86
CA GLU A 23 9.20 -20.06 15.64
C GLU A 23 9.66 -18.59 15.49
N ALA A 24 9.55 -18.02 14.29
CA ALA A 24 9.84 -16.60 14.06
C ALA A 24 8.85 -15.66 14.79
N GLY A 25 7.56 -16.03 14.86
CA GLY A 25 6.55 -15.28 15.61
C GLY A 25 6.77 -15.34 17.12
N GLU A 26 7.16 -16.50 17.66
CA GLU A 26 7.48 -16.66 19.09
C GLU A 26 8.73 -15.85 19.47
N ALA A 27 9.78 -15.85 18.62
CA ALA A 27 10.97 -15.02 18.82
C ALA A 27 10.67 -13.50 18.79
N PHE A 28 9.70 -13.08 17.96
CA PHE A 28 9.24 -11.68 17.90
C PHE A 28 8.48 -11.27 19.17
N SER A 29 7.61 -12.15 19.68
CA SER A 29 6.88 -11.92 20.94
C SER A 29 7.82 -11.73 22.13
N ASP A 30 8.86 -12.57 22.21
CA ASP A 30 9.86 -12.49 23.29
C ASP A 30 10.76 -11.25 23.17
N THR A 31 11.10 -10.84 21.95
CA THR A 31 11.83 -9.60 21.69
C THR A 31 10.99 -8.38 22.11
N SER A 32 9.70 -8.36 21.76
CA SER A 32 8.78 -7.28 22.16
C SER A 32 8.58 -7.20 23.68
N ARG A 33 8.64 -8.33 24.39
CA ARG A 33 8.59 -8.39 25.87
C ARG A 33 9.84 -7.82 26.53
N GLN A 34 11.01 -7.85 25.87
CA GLN A 34 12.26 -7.30 26.41
C GLN A 34 12.40 -5.77 26.27
N ILE A 35 11.62 -5.11 25.39
CA ILE A 35 11.75 -3.67 25.12
C ILE A 35 10.81 -2.79 25.97
N GLY A 36 10.10 -3.37 26.97
CA GLY A 36 9.49 -2.59 28.06
C GLY A 36 8.35 -1.63 27.66
N GLY A 37 7.52 -2.00 26.70
CA GLY A 37 6.31 -1.23 26.36
C GLY A 37 5.06 -1.82 27.01
N ASP A 38 4.64 -1.27 28.15
CA ASP A 38 3.27 -1.47 28.67
C ASP A 38 2.30 -0.64 27.80
N GLY A 39 1.64 -1.31 26.85
CA GLY A 39 0.56 -0.78 26.01
C GLY A 39 -0.55 -1.83 25.81
N PRO A 40 -1.81 -1.43 25.56
CA PRO A 40 -2.98 -2.28 25.77
C PRO A 40 -3.02 -3.44 24.76
N HIS A 41 -3.13 -4.65 25.30
CA HIS A 41 -2.95 -5.94 24.61
C HIS A 41 -4.18 -6.48 23.85
N ASP A 42 -5.25 -5.70 23.66
CA ASP A 42 -6.55 -6.26 23.25
C ASP A 42 -6.92 -6.14 21.75
N ALA A 43 -5.97 -5.82 20.86
CA ALA A 43 -6.30 -5.63 19.43
C ALA A 43 -5.85 -6.76 18.48
N VAL A 44 -5.05 -7.73 18.95
CA VAL A 44 -4.41 -8.72 18.06
C VAL A 44 -5.24 -10.00 17.87
N ASP A 45 -6.11 -10.34 18.83
CA ASP A 45 -6.93 -11.57 18.76
C ASP A 45 -8.23 -11.42 17.93
N ALA A 46 -8.61 -10.21 17.52
CA ALA A 46 -9.83 -10.00 16.74
C ALA A 46 -9.67 -10.31 15.23
N ILE A 47 -8.47 -10.15 14.68
CA ILE A 47 -8.28 -10.17 13.21
C ILE A 47 -8.09 -11.59 12.67
N VAL A 48 -7.66 -12.56 13.49
CA VAL A 48 -7.49 -13.96 13.06
C VAL A 48 -8.83 -14.73 13.03
N HIS A 49 -9.91 -14.15 13.57
CA HIS A 49 -11.23 -14.80 13.59
C HIS A 49 -12.24 -14.29 12.55
N GLU A 50 -12.02 -13.16 11.88
CA GLU A 50 -12.99 -12.61 10.91
C GLU A 50 -12.98 -13.28 9.53
N ASP A 51 -11.93 -14.02 9.16
CA ASP A 51 -11.82 -14.70 7.86
C ASP A 51 -12.69 -15.96 7.71
N ARG A 52 -13.53 -16.30 8.70
CA ARG A 52 -14.27 -17.57 8.72
C ARG A 52 -15.80 -17.48 8.73
N GLU A 53 -16.41 -16.31 8.88
CA GLU A 53 -17.89 -16.20 9.01
C GLU A 53 -18.62 -15.24 8.05
N ILE A 54 -17.95 -14.63 7.06
CA ILE A 54 -18.64 -13.81 6.03
C ILE A 54 -18.93 -14.62 4.73
N GLY A 55 -18.95 -15.95 4.84
CA GLY A 55 -18.98 -16.87 3.71
C GLY A 55 -20.36 -17.15 3.07
N PRO A 56 -21.49 -17.10 3.80
CA PRO A 56 -22.79 -17.11 3.12
C PRO A 56 -23.90 -16.37 3.88
N MET A 57 -23.85 -15.04 4.00
CA MET A 57 -25.01 -14.28 4.54
C MET A 57 -25.34 -12.96 3.84
N VAL A 58 -24.80 -12.72 2.64
CA VAL A 58 -25.25 -11.63 1.77
C VAL A 58 -25.59 -12.19 0.39
N ALA A 59 -26.49 -13.16 0.38
CA ALA A 59 -27.11 -13.70 -0.83
C ALA A 59 -28.64 -13.58 -0.74
N ALA A 60 -29.14 -12.40 -0.37
CA ALA A 60 -30.52 -12.01 -0.65
C ALA A 60 -30.71 -10.52 -0.37
N THR A 61 -31.16 -9.79 -1.39
CA THR A 61 -31.79 -8.45 -1.31
C THR A 61 -30.86 -7.24 -1.40
N VAL A 62 -30.38 -6.95 -2.62
CA VAL A 62 -30.44 -5.58 -3.17
C VAL A 62 -30.69 -5.69 -4.68
N LYS A 63 -31.96 -5.54 -5.08
CA LYS A 63 -32.30 -5.00 -6.41
C LYS A 63 -32.50 -3.51 -6.19
N ALA A 64 -31.47 -2.73 -6.50
CA ALA A 64 -31.59 -1.30 -6.71
C ALA A 64 -30.57 -0.95 -7.78
N ASP A 65 -31.05 -0.30 -8.83
CA ASP A 65 -30.33 0.04 -10.04
C ASP A 65 -29.11 0.90 -9.70
N HIS A 66 -27.92 0.30 -9.80
CA HIS A 66 -26.66 1.03 -9.84
C HIS A 66 -26.15 0.93 -11.27
N GLU A 67 -26.40 1.97 -12.05
CA GLU A 67 -25.82 2.07 -13.39
C GLU A 67 -24.29 2.07 -13.28
N PRO A 68 -23.58 1.35 -14.16
CA PRO A 68 -22.12 1.37 -14.17
C PRO A 68 -21.66 2.79 -14.49
N SER A 69 -20.97 3.41 -13.53
CA SER A 69 -20.26 4.68 -13.74
C SER A 69 -19.30 4.51 -14.91
N THR A 70 -19.66 5.08 -16.04
CA THR A 70 -18.82 5.14 -17.23
C THR A 70 -17.54 5.87 -16.87
N ALA A 71 -16.40 5.20 -17.05
CA ALA A 71 -15.07 5.80 -16.96
C ALA A 71 -15.08 7.19 -17.59
N SER A 72 -14.90 8.20 -16.74
CA SER A 72 -14.84 9.58 -17.20
C SER A 72 -13.60 9.74 -18.09
N PRO A 73 -13.71 10.40 -19.26
CA PRO A 73 -12.55 10.73 -20.05
C PRO A 73 -11.60 11.55 -19.17
N GLY A 74 -10.33 11.13 -19.12
CA GLY A 74 -9.30 11.85 -18.37
C GLY A 74 -9.29 13.34 -18.75
N PRO A 75 -9.01 14.24 -17.79
CA PRO A 75 -8.99 15.66 -18.06
C PRO A 75 -7.95 15.96 -19.14
N SER A 76 -8.38 16.66 -20.19
CA SER A 76 -7.49 17.33 -21.13
C SER A 76 -6.59 18.30 -20.37
N ASP A 77 -5.33 18.38 -20.79
CA ASP A 77 -4.15 19.01 -20.17
C ASP A 77 -4.22 20.55 -19.97
N ASP A 78 -5.42 21.13 -19.95
CA ASP A 78 -5.67 22.57 -19.86
C ASP A 78 -6.55 22.90 -18.63
N SER A 79 -6.05 22.64 -17.42
CA SER A 79 -6.69 23.11 -16.18
C SER A 79 -6.19 24.52 -15.83
N GLU A 80 -6.70 25.54 -16.52
CA GLU A 80 -6.70 26.90 -15.99
C GLU A 80 -7.54 26.92 -14.70
N SER A 81 -6.87 27.00 -13.54
CA SER A 81 -7.53 27.02 -12.25
C SER A 81 -8.46 28.24 -12.15
N ALA A 82 -9.72 28.03 -11.77
CA ALA A 82 -10.75 29.06 -11.64
C ALA A 82 -10.43 30.16 -10.58
N LEU A 83 -9.26 30.09 -9.93
CA LEU A 83 -8.79 31.04 -8.93
C LEU A 83 -7.46 31.73 -9.32
N GLY A 84 -6.94 31.52 -10.54
CA GLY A 84 -5.71 32.16 -11.00
C GLY A 84 -4.46 31.80 -10.17
N TYR A 85 -4.55 30.78 -9.31
CA TYR A 85 -3.45 30.28 -8.51
C TYR A 85 -2.83 29.08 -9.22
N SER A 86 -1.56 29.19 -9.58
CA SER A 86 -0.77 28.07 -10.09
C SER A 86 -0.29 27.23 -8.91
N ILE A 87 -0.72 25.97 -8.83
CA ILE A 87 -0.25 25.05 -7.79
C ILE A 87 1.25 24.82 -7.99
N PRO A 88 2.10 25.13 -6.99
CA PRO A 88 3.54 24.99 -7.16
C PRO A 88 3.94 23.50 -7.28
N GLY A 89 4.80 23.24 -8.27
CA GLY A 89 5.50 21.96 -8.47
C GLY A 89 4.68 20.92 -9.25
N ASN A 90 5.31 20.32 -10.26
CA ASN A 90 4.70 19.28 -11.10
C ASN A 90 4.54 17.96 -10.31
N ILE A 91 3.37 17.33 -10.41
CA ILE A 91 3.20 15.93 -10.02
C ILE A 91 3.85 15.05 -11.09
N THR A 92 4.68 14.10 -10.68
CA THR A 92 5.10 13.04 -11.60
C THR A 92 3.94 12.08 -11.80
N ARG A 93 3.41 12.01 -13.02
CA ARG A 93 2.28 11.13 -13.36
C ARG A 93 2.71 9.66 -13.42
N GLY A 94 2.06 8.84 -12.62
CA GLY A 94 2.23 7.39 -12.66
C GLY A 94 1.67 6.78 -13.94
N ARG A 95 2.20 5.62 -14.30
CA ARG A 95 1.70 4.78 -15.39
C ARG A 95 1.42 3.36 -14.89
N ASP A 96 0.64 2.61 -15.63
CA ASP A 96 0.44 1.20 -15.30
C ASP A 96 1.70 0.41 -15.67
N LEU A 97 2.33 -0.21 -14.68
CA LEU A 97 3.53 -1.02 -14.83
C LEU A 97 3.24 -2.52 -14.69
N ILE A 98 1.97 -2.94 -14.60
CA ILE A 98 1.60 -4.31 -14.25
C ILE A 98 2.21 -5.37 -15.20
N ASP A 99 2.38 -5.02 -16.48
CA ASP A 99 2.98 -5.92 -17.49
C ASP A 99 4.39 -5.48 -17.93
N ASP A 100 4.92 -4.38 -17.37
CA ASP A 100 6.23 -3.80 -17.73
C ASP A 100 7.33 -4.08 -16.68
N LEU A 101 6.99 -4.73 -15.57
CA LEU A 101 7.92 -5.04 -14.48
C LEU A 101 8.61 -6.38 -14.65
N ASP A 102 9.91 -6.40 -14.33
CA ASP A 102 10.65 -7.63 -14.07
C ASP A 102 10.43 -8.02 -12.61
N TYR A 103 9.38 -8.81 -12.36
CA TYR A 103 8.99 -9.21 -11.02
C TYR A 103 10.05 -10.07 -10.32
N ARG A 104 10.85 -10.84 -11.06
CA ARG A 104 11.93 -11.65 -10.50
C ARG A 104 13.06 -10.77 -9.97
N ALA A 105 13.38 -9.68 -10.68
CA ALA A 105 14.34 -8.69 -10.20
C ALA A 105 13.87 -7.96 -8.92
N LEU A 106 12.55 -7.76 -8.76
CA LEU A 106 11.97 -7.21 -7.53
C LEU A 106 12.05 -8.20 -6.36
N ASP A 107 11.86 -9.49 -6.64
CA ASP A 107 11.90 -10.60 -5.68
C ASP A 107 13.29 -10.79 -5.05
N GLY A 108 14.32 -10.71 -5.89
CA GLY A 108 15.72 -10.78 -5.48
C GLY A 108 16.18 -9.64 -4.57
N ALA A 109 15.34 -8.62 -4.36
CA ALA A 109 15.58 -7.59 -3.35
C ALA A 109 15.43 -8.10 -1.90
N GLY A 110 14.93 -9.33 -1.71
CA GLY A 110 15.06 -10.12 -0.49
C GLY A 110 13.76 -10.23 0.31
N TYR A 111 13.21 -11.46 0.38
CA TYR A 111 12.28 -11.87 1.43
C TYR A 111 13.02 -12.04 2.75
N GLY A 112 13.28 -10.92 3.41
CA GLY A 112 13.66 -10.88 4.82
C GLY A 112 12.75 -9.88 5.49
N THR A 113 12.18 -10.25 6.63
CA THR A 113 11.24 -9.46 7.46
C THR A 113 11.73 -8.06 7.88
N ASN A 114 12.95 -7.68 7.50
CA ASN A 114 13.55 -6.36 7.73
C ASN A 114 13.75 -5.52 6.45
N HIS A 115 13.23 -5.95 5.28
CA HIS A 115 13.51 -5.35 3.97
C HIS A 115 12.25 -4.98 3.16
N GLY A 116 11.07 -4.96 3.81
CA GLY A 116 9.73 -4.69 3.23
C GLY A 116 9.53 -3.27 2.68
N GLY A 117 10.48 -2.80 1.90
CA GLY A 117 10.48 -1.50 1.27
C GLY A 117 11.40 -1.43 0.04
N ARG A 118 12.26 -2.43 -0.19
CA ARG A 118 13.13 -2.42 -1.36
C ARG A 118 12.34 -2.56 -2.67
N ALA A 119 11.32 -3.41 -2.69
CA ALA A 119 10.48 -3.62 -3.86
C ALA A 119 9.64 -2.38 -4.17
N LEU A 120 8.90 -1.82 -3.20
CA LEU A 120 8.17 -0.56 -3.41
C LEU A 120 9.12 0.59 -3.78
N GLY A 121 10.30 0.67 -3.15
CA GLY A 121 11.31 1.66 -3.51
C GLY A 121 11.77 1.55 -4.97
N GLU A 122 11.88 0.34 -5.53
CA GLU A 122 12.20 0.13 -6.95
C GLU A 122 11.02 0.48 -7.87
N VAL A 123 9.80 0.08 -7.52
CA VAL A 123 8.59 0.50 -8.24
C VAL A 123 8.51 2.02 -8.29
N ASN A 124 8.73 2.70 -7.16
CA ASN A 124 8.68 4.14 -7.08
C ASN A 124 9.80 4.82 -7.86
N ARG A 125 11.01 4.26 -7.90
CA ARG A 125 12.08 4.74 -8.82
C ARG A 125 11.66 4.63 -10.28
N ARG A 126 11.04 3.51 -10.68
CA ARG A 126 10.54 3.32 -12.06
C ARG A 126 9.39 4.26 -12.41
N GLN A 127 8.55 4.60 -11.44
CA GLN A 127 7.49 5.60 -11.56
C GLN A 127 8.01 7.04 -11.42
N ARG A 128 9.22 7.24 -10.89
CA ARG A 128 9.78 8.54 -10.44
C ARG A 128 8.98 9.18 -9.29
N PHE A 129 8.31 8.35 -8.51
CA PHE A 129 7.55 8.71 -7.31
C PHE A 129 8.45 8.97 -6.09
N ASP A 130 9.72 8.60 -6.18
CA ASP A 130 10.74 8.75 -5.14
C ASP A 130 11.36 10.16 -5.09
N GLY A 131 10.98 11.06 -6.01
CA GLY A 131 11.39 12.47 -5.98
C GLY A 131 10.94 13.21 -4.71
N PRO A 132 11.61 14.31 -4.31
CA PRO A 132 11.23 15.08 -3.13
C PRO A 132 9.84 15.72 -3.28
N PRO A 133 9.16 16.02 -2.17
CA PRO A 133 7.92 16.80 -2.21
C PRO A 133 8.20 18.25 -2.57
N THR A 134 7.16 19.02 -2.87
CA THR A 134 7.27 20.47 -3.03
C THR A 134 7.25 21.14 -1.65
N LEU A 135 8.29 21.88 -1.28
CA LEU A 135 8.32 22.61 -0.01
C LEU A 135 7.67 23.98 -0.15
N VAL A 136 6.63 24.26 0.63
CA VAL A 136 5.79 25.46 0.51
C VAL A 136 5.63 26.18 1.85
N SER A 137 5.38 27.48 1.83
CA SER A 137 5.01 28.22 3.05
C SER A 137 3.67 27.72 3.58
N ARG A 138 3.34 28.11 4.80
CA ARG A 138 2.05 27.79 5.41
C ARG A 138 0.89 28.31 4.57
N GLU A 139 0.99 29.55 4.10
CA GLU A 139 -0.04 30.22 3.28
C GLU A 139 -0.18 29.55 1.91
N GLU A 140 0.93 29.17 1.28
CA GLU A 140 0.93 28.41 0.03
C GLU A 140 0.27 27.03 0.21
N LEU A 141 0.51 26.36 1.34
CA LEU A 141 -0.14 25.08 1.67
C LEU A 141 -1.65 25.26 1.88
N ASP A 142 -2.05 26.28 2.63
CA ASP A 142 -3.46 26.60 2.87
C ASP A 142 -4.20 26.88 1.55
N GLN A 143 -3.53 27.51 0.58
CA GLN A 143 -4.08 27.74 -0.76
C GLN A 143 -4.25 26.44 -1.56
N ILE A 144 -3.32 25.48 -1.45
CA ILE A 144 -3.45 24.16 -2.10
C ILE A 144 -4.64 23.40 -1.51
N VAL A 145 -4.80 23.42 -0.19
CA VAL A 145 -5.96 22.81 0.49
C VAL A 145 -7.26 23.49 0.05
N ALA A 146 -7.29 24.82 0.02
CA ALA A 146 -8.46 25.58 -0.45
C ALA A 146 -8.82 25.32 -1.92
N ALA A 147 -7.83 24.95 -2.74
CA ALA A 147 -8.01 24.55 -4.14
C ALA A 147 -8.49 23.09 -4.31
N GLY A 148 -8.83 22.39 -3.21
CA GLY A 148 -9.31 21.01 -3.23
C GLY A 148 -8.23 19.97 -2.91
N GLY A 149 -7.06 20.38 -2.43
CA GLY A 149 -6.04 19.47 -1.94
C GLY A 149 -6.46 18.82 -0.62
N VAL A 150 -6.00 17.60 -0.37
CA VAL A 150 -6.31 16.89 0.88
C VAL A 150 -5.25 17.25 1.91
N GLU A 151 -5.65 17.94 2.97
CA GLU A 151 -4.76 18.23 4.11
C GLU A 151 -4.43 16.95 4.88
N LEU A 152 -3.14 16.73 5.12
CA LEU A 152 -2.63 15.52 5.73
C LEU A 152 -1.53 15.84 6.74
N PHE A 153 -1.47 15.02 7.78
CA PHE A 153 -0.49 15.09 8.84
C PHE A 153 0.24 13.76 9.00
N ARG A 154 1.54 13.83 9.28
CA ARG A 154 2.36 12.66 9.64
C ARG A 154 3.24 12.99 10.84
N GLY A 155 3.04 12.27 11.93
CA GLY A 155 3.95 12.30 13.06
C GLY A 155 5.09 11.31 12.90
N VAL A 156 6.28 11.69 13.35
CA VAL A 156 7.44 10.79 13.48
C VAL A 156 8.09 10.97 14.85
N SER A 157 8.75 9.95 15.38
CA SER A 157 9.36 10.00 16.71
C SER A 157 10.72 10.71 16.76
N ASP A 158 11.32 11.00 15.60
CA ASP A 158 12.64 11.64 15.51
C ASP A 158 12.62 12.77 14.46
N PRO A 159 13.08 13.99 14.82
CA PRO A 159 13.18 15.12 13.89
C PRO A 159 14.00 14.82 12.63
N ARG A 160 14.95 13.88 12.68
CA ARG A 160 15.73 13.45 11.51
C ARG A 160 14.83 12.92 10.39
N PHE A 161 13.75 12.22 10.74
CA PHE A 161 12.81 11.69 9.75
C PHE A 161 11.97 12.78 9.08
N VAL A 162 11.76 13.93 9.73
CA VAL A 162 11.16 15.12 9.08
C VAL A 162 12.09 15.65 7.99
N ALA A 163 13.38 15.82 8.31
CA ALA A 163 14.37 16.31 7.36
C ALA A 163 14.60 15.33 6.19
N GLU A 164 14.66 14.03 6.48
CA GLU A 164 14.77 12.97 5.48
C GLU A 164 13.54 12.90 4.58
N PHE A 165 12.34 13.08 5.13
CA PHE A 165 11.13 13.12 4.31
C PHE A 165 11.15 14.31 3.32
N LYS A 166 11.51 15.50 3.81
CA LYS A 166 11.55 16.74 3.02
C LYS A 166 12.63 16.77 1.94
N SER A 167 13.80 16.18 2.21
CA SER A 167 14.99 16.38 1.36
C SER A 167 15.88 15.14 1.17
N GLY A 168 15.65 14.10 1.97
CA GLY A 168 16.45 12.88 1.94
C GLY A 168 15.99 11.87 0.89
N SER A 169 16.64 10.70 0.95
CA SER A 169 16.30 9.55 0.12
C SER A 169 14.90 9.05 0.45
N TYR A 170 14.17 8.59 -0.57
CA TYR A 170 12.85 8.01 -0.37
C TYR A 170 12.94 6.76 0.50
N PHE A 171 12.08 6.70 1.53
CA PHE A 171 11.91 5.55 2.40
C PHE A 171 10.44 5.13 2.40
N PRO A 172 10.10 3.98 1.79
CA PRO A 172 8.76 3.43 1.91
C PRO A 172 8.56 2.89 3.33
N GLY A 173 7.50 3.32 4.00
CA GLY A 173 7.08 2.74 5.27
C GLY A 173 6.40 1.39 5.06
N THR A 174 6.25 0.64 6.13
CA THR A 174 5.45 -0.59 6.19
C THR A 174 4.23 -0.35 7.08
N GLY A 175 3.10 -0.97 6.78
CA GLY A 175 1.96 -0.95 7.68
C GLY A 175 0.85 -1.92 7.30
N GLN A 176 -0.25 -1.88 8.05
CA GLN A 176 -1.35 -2.85 7.97
C GLN A 176 -2.05 -2.88 6.61
N TYR A 177 -2.07 -1.75 5.90
CA TYR A 177 -2.73 -1.61 4.60
C TYR A 177 -1.76 -1.75 3.42
N GLY A 178 -0.52 -2.17 3.68
CA GLY A 178 0.54 -2.35 2.68
C GLY A 178 1.71 -1.38 2.87
N GLU A 179 2.69 -1.47 1.98
CA GLU A 179 3.84 -0.57 1.98
C GLU A 179 3.46 0.86 1.52
N GLY A 180 4.03 1.89 2.14
CA GLY A 180 3.81 3.29 1.74
C GLY A 180 4.06 4.31 2.86
N THR A 181 3.84 5.58 2.56
CA THR A 181 3.90 6.66 3.55
C THR A 181 2.53 6.87 4.18
N TYR A 182 2.41 6.56 5.47
CA TYR A 182 1.17 6.73 6.21
C TYR A 182 1.00 8.17 6.66
N ALA A 183 -0.19 8.71 6.43
CA ALA A 183 -0.62 10.03 6.86
C ALA A 183 -2.12 9.99 7.24
N THR A 184 -2.58 11.02 7.92
CA THR A 184 -3.99 11.13 8.35
C THR A 184 -4.44 12.59 8.32
N PRO A 185 -5.71 12.90 8.02
CA PRO A 185 -6.25 14.24 8.21
C PRO A 185 -6.43 14.60 9.70
N ASP A 186 -6.38 13.62 10.62
CA ASP A 186 -6.49 13.86 12.07
C ASP A 186 -5.13 14.27 12.66
N VAL A 187 -4.96 15.59 12.85
CA VAL A 187 -3.76 16.17 13.50
C VAL A 187 -3.51 15.59 14.90
N GLY A 188 -4.56 15.28 15.66
CA GLY A 188 -4.44 14.71 17.01
C GLY A 188 -3.85 13.31 16.97
N MET A 189 -4.26 12.50 15.98
CA MET A 189 -3.65 11.19 15.75
C MET A 189 -2.20 11.29 15.32
N ALA A 190 -1.91 12.14 14.33
CA ALA A 190 -0.53 12.34 13.87
C ALA A 190 0.38 12.82 15.02
N LEU A 191 -0.10 13.70 15.90
CA LEU A 191 0.64 14.14 17.08
C LEU A 191 0.96 13.00 18.05
N ARG A 192 0.13 11.96 18.18
CA ARG A 192 0.45 10.80 19.04
C ARG A 192 1.70 10.07 18.53
N TYR A 193 1.84 9.92 17.22
CA TYR A 193 3.04 9.35 16.59
C TYR A 193 4.26 10.28 16.68
N ALA A 194 4.03 11.57 16.92
CA ALA A 194 5.06 12.57 17.14
C ALA A 194 5.49 12.69 18.62
N ASP A 195 5.01 11.83 19.52
CA ASP A 195 5.15 11.99 20.99
C ASP A 195 4.64 13.36 21.47
N HIS A 196 3.58 13.86 20.84
CA HIS A 196 2.98 15.18 21.07
C HIS A 196 3.91 16.38 20.81
N ARG A 197 4.96 16.20 20.01
CA ARG A 197 5.90 17.25 19.62
C ARG A 197 5.55 17.82 18.26
N SER A 198 5.38 19.14 18.18
CA SER A 198 5.05 19.80 16.92
C SER A 198 6.23 19.84 15.95
N GLU A 199 7.47 19.79 16.43
CA GLU A 199 8.68 19.78 15.60
C GLU A 199 8.91 18.46 14.85
N THR A 200 8.22 17.38 15.24
CA THR A 200 8.24 16.10 14.53
C THR A 200 6.92 15.78 13.83
N LEU A 201 6.07 16.80 13.66
CA LEU A 201 4.84 16.73 12.90
C LEU A 201 5.05 17.36 11.51
N LEU A 202 4.83 16.56 10.47
CA LEU A 202 4.74 17.05 9.09
C LEU A 202 3.30 17.48 8.80
N ARG A 203 3.11 18.73 8.39
CA ARG A 203 1.88 19.22 7.76
C ARG A 203 2.06 19.24 6.25
N MET A 204 1.11 18.66 5.54
CA MET A 204 1.22 18.38 4.11
C MET A 204 -0.14 18.54 3.43
N ALA A 205 -0.11 18.64 2.10
CA ALA A 205 -1.29 18.55 1.26
C ALA A 205 -1.01 17.60 0.11
N LEU A 206 -1.91 16.64 -0.11
CA LEU A 206 -1.98 15.92 -1.38
C LEU A 206 -2.60 16.86 -2.41
N LYS A 207 -1.87 17.10 -3.49
CA LYS A 207 -2.29 18.05 -4.53
C LYS A 207 -3.60 17.60 -5.20
N PRO A 208 -4.50 18.51 -5.60
CA PRO A 208 -5.85 18.19 -6.11
C PRO A 208 -5.86 17.30 -7.34
N ASP A 209 -4.79 17.35 -8.14
CA ASP A 209 -4.68 16.63 -9.38
C ASP A 209 -4.07 15.22 -9.19
N ALA A 210 -3.78 14.80 -7.95
CA ALA A 210 -3.26 13.46 -7.65
C ALA A 210 -4.24 12.34 -8.05
N LYS A 211 -3.71 11.25 -8.62
CA LYS A 211 -4.47 10.05 -8.95
C LYS A 211 -4.69 9.22 -7.68
N VAL A 212 -5.87 9.32 -7.10
CA VAL A 212 -6.26 8.62 -5.86
C VAL A 212 -7.26 7.51 -6.12
N VAL A 213 -7.29 6.49 -5.26
CA VAL A 213 -8.28 5.40 -5.28
C VAL A 213 -8.74 5.09 -3.86
N ASP A 214 -10.01 4.68 -3.70
CA ASP A 214 -10.50 4.17 -2.43
C ASP A 214 -9.97 2.76 -2.15
N TYR A 215 -9.77 2.43 -0.88
CA TYR A 215 -9.25 1.13 -0.47
C TYR A 215 -10.10 -0.06 -0.96
N LEU A 216 -11.43 0.05 -0.94
CA LEU A 216 -12.30 -1.06 -1.37
C LEU A 216 -12.22 -1.28 -2.89
N ASP A 217 -12.19 -0.19 -3.66
CA ASP A 217 -12.01 -0.26 -5.12
C ASP A 217 -10.64 -0.87 -5.46
N LEU A 218 -9.58 -0.41 -4.79
CA LEU A 218 -8.23 -0.95 -4.94
C LEU A 218 -8.17 -2.44 -4.57
N TYR A 219 -8.86 -2.84 -3.49
CA TYR A 219 -8.94 -4.22 -3.08
C TYR A 219 -9.60 -5.09 -4.15
N HIS A 220 -10.70 -4.64 -4.76
CA HIS A 220 -11.36 -5.39 -5.83
C HIS A 220 -10.49 -5.50 -7.08
N GLU A 221 -9.82 -4.42 -7.50
CA GLU A 221 -8.83 -4.47 -8.59
C GLU A 221 -7.71 -5.48 -8.29
N GLN A 222 -7.17 -5.45 -7.06
CA GLN A 222 -6.11 -6.35 -6.63
C GLN A 222 -6.55 -7.82 -6.64
N GLN A 223 -7.76 -8.11 -6.13
CA GLN A 223 -8.28 -9.48 -6.10
C GLN A 223 -8.53 -10.04 -7.49
N ALA A 224 -8.95 -9.20 -8.45
CA ALA A 224 -9.09 -9.61 -9.84
C ALA A 224 -7.74 -9.99 -10.44
N GLU A 225 -6.70 -9.20 -10.19
CA GLU A 225 -5.34 -9.47 -10.66
C GLU A 225 -4.76 -10.75 -10.04
N LEU A 226 -4.86 -10.90 -8.72
CA LEU A 226 -4.39 -12.11 -8.01
C LEU A 226 -5.10 -13.38 -8.48
N ARG A 227 -6.40 -13.28 -8.80
CA ARG A 227 -7.16 -14.38 -9.39
C ARG A 227 -6.63 -14.75 -10.77
N SER A 228 -6.39 -13.76 -11.64
CA SER A 228 -5.82 -13.99 -12.97
C SER A 228 -4.45 -14.68 -12.90
N ILE A 229 -3.58 -14.26 -11.98
CA ILE A 229 -2.28 -14.89 -11.76
C ILE A 229 -2.46 -16.34 -11.30
N SER A 230 -3.36 -16.59 -10.35
CA SER A 230 -3.63 -17.93 -9.82
C SER A 230 -4.17 -18.88 -10.89
N GLU A 231 -5.11 -18.41 -11.72
CA GLU A 231 -5.65 -19.18 -12.85
C GLU A 231 -4.55 -19.58 -13.85
N LYS A 232 -3.66 -18.63 -14.22
CA LYS A 232 -2.50 -18.91 -15.10
C LYS A 232 -1.55 -19.95 -14.49
N MET A 233 -1.29 -19.87 -13.17
CA MET A 233 -0.47 -20.87 -12.48
C MET A 233 -1.13 -22.27 -12.49
N GLU A 234 -2.44 -22.36 -12.30
CA GLU A 234 -3.18 -23.62 -12.38
C GLU A 234 -3.20 -24.21 -13.80
N GLU A 235 -3.35 -23.37 -14.83
CA GLU A 235 -3.30 -23.78 -16.23
C GLU A 235 -1.95 -24.39 -16.59
N LEU A 236 -0.84 -23.76 -16.16
CA LEU A 236 0.52 -24.30 -16.34
C LEU A 236 0.70 -25.67 -15.67
N ARG A 237 -0.02 -25.94 -14.58
CA ARG A 237 0.04 -27.20 -13.83
C ARG A 237 -0.84 -28.32 -14.39
N ARG A 238 -1.93 -27.98 -15.10
CA ARG A 238 -2.91 -28.96 -15.60
C ARG A 238 -2.55 -29.58 -16.96
N GLY A 239 -1.58 -29.03 -17.69
CA GLY A 239 -1.20 -29.47 -19.03
C GLY A 239 0.10 -30.29 -19.13
N GLU A 240 0.45 -30.69 -20.36
CA GLU A 240 1.81 -31.14 -20.69
C GLU A 240 2.77 -29.98 -20.42
N ARG A 241 3.70 -30.14 -19.48
CA ARG A 241 4.58 -29.05 -19.04
C ARG A 241 5.47 -28.60 -20.20
N PRO A 242 5.33 -27.35 -20.70
CA PRO A 242 6.26 -26.80 -21.65
C PRO A 242 7.69 -26.81 -21.09
N HIS A 243 8.70 -26.77 -21.98
CA HIS A 243 10.10 -26.71 -21.54
C HIS A 243 10.40 -25.51 -20.63
N ASP A 244 9.66 -24.40 -20.80
CA ASP A 244 9.77 -23.17 -20.01
C ASP A 244 8.77 -23.07 -18.85
N ALA A 245 8.04 -24.15 -18.52
CA ALA A 245 6.99 -24.14 -17.49
C ALA A 245 7.50 -23.65 -16.13
N SER A 246 8.71 -24.05 -15.75
CA SER A 246 9.31 -23.69 -14.46
C SER A 246 9.66 -22.20 -14.39
N GLU A 247 10.16 -21.61 -15.48
CA GLU A 247 10.51 -20.19 -15.54
C GLU A 247 9.25 -19.31 -15.48
N ARG A 248 8.19 -19.72 -16.19
CA ARG A 248 6.89 -19.03 -16.15
C ARG A 248 6.20 -19.15 -14.80
N GLU A 249 6.29 -20.32 -14.16
CA GLU A 249 5.75 -20.52 -12.82
C GLU A 249 6.46 -19.63 -11.79
N GLU A 250 7.79 -19.53 -11.87
CA GLU A 250 8.57 -18.63 -11.01
C GLU A 250 8.24 -17.15 -11.26
N GLU A 251 8.08 -16.74 -12.51
CA GLU A 251 7.67 -15.37 -12.86
C GLU A 251 6.29 -15.03 -12.28
N LEU A 252 5.30 -15.93 -12.42
CA LEU A 252 3.96 -15.75 -11.86
C LEU A 252 3.99 -15.74 -10.33
N GLU A 253 4.81 -16.57 -9.69
CA GLU A 253 4.99 -16.55 -8.24
C GLU A 253 5.58 -15.23 -7.76
N SER A 254 6.64 -14.72 -8.41
CA SER A 254 7.19 -13.39 -8.11
C SER A 254 6.14 -12.30 -8.32
N ARG A 255 5.39 -12.31 -9.44
CA ARG A 255 4.30 -11.34 -9.70
C ARG A 255 3.24 -11.39 -8.62
N TYR A 256 2.81 -12.59 -8.20
CA TYR A 256 1.83 -12.78 -7.14
C TYR A 256 2.24 -12.06 -5.86
N TRP A 257 3.46 -12.30 -5.37
CA TRP A 257 3.91 -11.71 -4.11
C TRP A 257 4.17 -10.19 -4.18
N GLN A 258 4.50 -9.66 -5.36
CA GLN A 258 4.59 -8.21 -5.52
C GLN A 258 3.20 -7.55 -5.56
N VAL A 259 2.22 -8.18 -6.19
CA VAL A 259 0.82 -7.70 -6.27
C VAL A 259 0.07 -7.92 -4.96
N TYR A 260 0.45 -8.90 -4.14
CA TYR A 260 -0.23 -9.22 -2.88
C TYR A 260 -0.24 -8.08 -1.87
N ASP A 261 0.83 -7.28 -1.81
CA ASP A 261 0.86 -6.05 -1.02
C ASP A 261 0.11 -4.93 -1.74
N ARG A 262 -0.89 -4.33 -1.08
CA ARG A 262 -1.76 -3.31 -1.68
C ARG A 262 -1.00 -2.03 -2.02
N GLY A 263 -0.02 -1.66 -1.20
CA GLY A 263 0.83 -0.51 -1.44
C GLY A 263 1.65 -0.65 -2.71
N LYS A 264 2.31 -1.80 -2.87
CA LYS A 264 3.01 -2.16 -4.11
C LYS A 264 2.06 -2.22 -5.28
N PHE A 265 0.93 -2.92 -5.18
CA PHE A 265 -0.04 -3.01 -6.27
C PHE A 265 -0.52 -1.62 -6.72
N ALA A 266 -0.92 -0.75 -5.80
CA ALA A 266 -1.35 0.60 -6.13
C ALA A 266 -0.25 1.43 -6.83
N ALA A 267 1.00 1.32 -6.34
CA ALA A 267 2.14 2.00 -6.95
C ALA A 267 2.45 1.45 -8.35
N ILE A 268 2.30 0.13 -8.57
CA ILE A 268 2.43 -0.52 -9.88
C ILE A 268 1.36 0.01 -10.85
N LYS A 269 0.13 0.20 -10.38
CA LYS A 269 -0.98 0.80 -11.16
C LYS A 269 -0.86 2.33 -11.34
N GLY A 270 0.19 2.93 -10.77
CA GLY A 270 0.51 4.35 -10.90
C GLY A 270 -0.40 5.27 -10.08
N TYR A 271 -1.03 4.78 -9.02
CA TYR A 271 -1.76 5.63 -8.07
C TYR A 271 -0.79 6.44 -7.20
N ASP A 272 -1.12 7.70 -6.96
CA ASP A 272 -0.32 8.61 -6.13
C ASP A 272 -0.55 8.35 -4.64
N ALA A 273 -1.77 7.95 -4.28
CA ALA A 273 -2.19 7.56 -2.94
C ALA A 273 -3.47 6.71 -2.99
N PHE A 274 -3.78 6.04 -1.88
CA PHE A 274 -5.12 5.52 -1.63
C PHE A 274 -5.58 5.87 -0.22
N SER A 275 -6.89 6.04 -0.07
CA SER A 275 -7.53 6.33 1.21
C SER A 275 -8.15 5.07 1.79
N VAL A 276 -7.87 4.80 3.06
CA VAL A 276 -8.60 3.83 3.84
C VAL A 276 -9.70 4.58 4.57
N GLY A 277 -10.90 4.49 4.02
CA GLY A 277 -12.08 5.04 4.65
C GLY A 277 -12.33 4.36 6.00
N GLY A 278 -12.56 5.17 7.02
CA GLY A 278 -13.38 4.75 8.14
C GLY A 278 -14.78 5.28 7.92
N THR A 279 -15.80 4.43 8.02
CA THR A 279 -17.13 4.96 8.27
C THR A 279 -17.10 5.59 9.66
N GLU A 280 -17.64 6.80 9.83
CA GLU A 280 -17.72 7.45 11.14
C GLU A 280 -18.37 6.53 12.19
N GLU A 281 -19.26 5.64 11.76
CA GLU A 281 -19.93 4.63 12.58
C GLU A 281 -19.03 3.50 13.10
N ALA A 282 -17.93 3.16 12.40
CA ALA A 282 -17.05 2.05 12.78
C ALA A 282 -15.92 2.48 13.73
N GLY A 283 -15.77 3.79 14.02
CA GLY A 283 -14.64 4.31 14.78
C GLY A 283 -13.27 4.10 14.11
N VAL A 284 -13.26 3.57 12.88
CA VAL A 284 -12.09 3.46 12.03
C VAL A 284 -11.73 4.87 11.60
N ARG A 285 -10.46 5.23 11.76
CA ARG A 285 -9.98 6.58 11.45
C ARG A 285 -9.54 6.60 10.01
N GLN A 286 -9.75 7.74 9.35
CA GLN A 286 -9.32 7.91 7.97
C GLN A 286 -7.78 7.91 7.92
N GLU A 287 -7.23 6.95 7.19
CA GLU A 287 -5.79 6.85 6.92
C GLU A 287 -5.54 6.99 5.42
N TRP A 288 -4.38 7.55 5.09
CA TRP A 288 -3.94 7.75 3.72
C TRP A 288 -2.57 7.12 3.54
N ILE A 289 -2.44 6.30 2.51
CA ILE A 289 -1.17 5.67 2.14
C ILE A 289 -0.68 6.40 0.88
N ILE A 290 0.37 7.20 1.05
CA ILE A 290 0.99 7.98 -0.01
C ILE A 290 2.11 7.17 -0.67
N LEU A 291 2.04 7.08 -2.00
CA LEU A 291 2.95 6.29 -2.82
C LEU A 291 3.85 7.20 -3.66
N ASN A 292 3.33 8.36 -4.09
CA ASN A 292 4.06 9.37 -4.84
C ASN A 292 4.42 10.58 -3.97
N ARG A 293 5.71 10.68 -3.58
CA ARG A 293 6.18 11.81 -2.75
C ARG A 293 6.15 13.14 -3.52
N THR A 294 6.22 13.12 -4.86
CA THR A 294 6.14 14.32 -5.71
C THR A 294 4.72 14.90 -5.79
N ALA A 295 3.71 14.11 -5.45
CA ALA A 295 2.30 14.54 -5.35
C ALA A 295 2.01 15.36 -4.08
N LEU A 296 2.98 15.47 -3.17
CA LEU A 296 2.82 16.23 -1.92
C LEU A 296 3.39 17.65 -2.03
N ALA A 297 2.68 18.57 -1.40
CA ALA A 297 3.24 19.83 -0.90
C ALA A 297 3.42 19.71 0.63
N VAL A 298 4.54 20.19 1.16
CA VAL A 298 4.90 20.05 2.58
C VAL A 298 5.32 21.41 3.15
N GLU A 299 4.80 21.76 4.32
CA GLU A 299 5.17 23.02 5.01
C GLU A 299 6.67 23.04 5.36
N ARG A 300 7.37 24.14 5.04
CA ARG A 300 8.83 24.26 5.24
C ARG A 300 9.22 24.29 6.71
#